data_AF-A0AA44ZHJ5-F1
#
_entry.id   AF-A0AA44ZHJ5-F1
#
_cell.length_a   1.000
_cell.length_b   1.000
_cell.length_c   1.000
_cell.angle_alpha   90.00
_cell.angle_beta   90.00
_cell.angle_gamma   90.00
#
_symmetry.space_group_name_H-M   'P 1'
#
loop_
_entity.id
_entity.type
_entity.pdbx_description
1 polymer ?
#
loop_
_entity_poly.entity_id
_entity_poly.type
_entity_poly.pdbx_seq_one_letter_code
_entity_poly.pdbx_strand_id
1 'polypeptide(L)'
;MNPKRIEKLASMCPDVVTYSIDLKVLKSKISEMEHYEQRFMEQMQRLKWMLEHKASNLMIMNLCSLISTAEIKKLRIEMNIPVVKGRIVMPSIDVRVRVLKAWSKSEKEPDLFIRYQLLIDEFPDYSLAQLHSIINDVKFFGV
;
A
#
# COMPACT_ATOMS: atom_id res chain seq x y z
N MET A 1 -24.26 43.21 -1.33
CA MET A 1 -24.25 43.39 0.13
C MET A 1 -22.81 43.19 0.62
N ASN A 2 -22.24 44.07 1.47
CA ASN A 2 -20.81 44.04 1.83
C ASN A 2 -20.55 42.94 2.90
N PRO A 3 -19.49 42.11 2.77
CA PRO A 3 -19.12 41.09 3.76
C PRO A 3 -19.07 41.60 5.21
N LYS A 4 -18.49 42.78 5.44
CA LYS A 4 -18.40 43.42 6.76
C LYS A 4 -19.78 43.80 7.33
N ARG A 5 -20.76 44.08 6.47
CA ARG A 5 -22.15 44.36 6.91
C ARG A 5 -22.88 43.07 7.29
N ILE A 6 -22.59 41.97 6.62
CA ILE A 6 -23.17 40.65 6.93
C ILE A 6 -22.60 40.12 8.24
N GLU A 7 -21.29 40.20 8.46
CA GLU A 7 -20.65 39.84 9.75
C GLU A 7 -21.23 40.64 10.92
N LYS A 8 -21.41 41.96 10.73
CA LYS A 8 -21.99 42.84 11.76
C LYS A 8 -23.45 42.51 12.07
N LEU A 9 -24.24 42.11 11.07
CA LEU A 9 -25.63 41.66 11.28
C LEU A 9 -25.66 40.30 11.97
N ALA A 10 -24.81 39.37 11.56
CA ALA A 10 -24.67 38.05 12.17
C ALA A 10 -24.28 38.14 13.66
N SER A 11 -23.35 39.03 14.03
CA SER A 11 -22.96 39.22 15.44
C SER A 11 -24.07 39.77 16.33
N MET A 12 -25.14 40.32 15.75
CA MET A 12 -26.31 40.84 16.49
C MET A 12 -27.45 39.81 16.61
N CYS A 13 -27.32 38.66 15.97
CA CYS A 13 -28.31 37.59 15.99
C CYS A 13 -27.73 36.36 16.71
N PRO A 14 -28.23 36.01 17.91
CA PRO A 14 -27.62 34.95 18.74
C PRO A 14 -27.61 33.55 18.09
N ASP A 15 -28.45 33.33 17.06
CA ASP A 15 -28.57 32.04 16.37
C ASP A 15 -27.91 32.03 14.97
N VAL A 16 -27.14 33.06 14.61
CA VAL A 16 -26.50 33.14 13.28
C VAL A 16 -25.02 32.77 13.38
N VAL A 17 -24.63 31.73 12.63
CA VAL A 17 -23.24 31.33 12.46
C VAL A 17 -22.75 31.74 11.08
N THR A 18 -21.65 32.50 11.03
CA THR A 18 -20.95 32.85 9.79
C THR A 18 -19.74 31.94 9.59
N TYR A 19 -19.69 31.25 8.45
CA TYR A 19 -18.52 30.50 8.00
C TYR A 19 -17.82 31.27 6.88
N SER A 20 -16.56 31.61 7.10
CA SER A 20 -15.68 32.18 6.07
C SER A 20 -14.82 31.07 5.50
N ILE A 21 -15.03 30.75 4.23
CA ILE A 21 -14.29 29.71 3.52
C ILE A 21 -13.26 30.38 2.61
N ASP A 22 -11.97 30.10 2.85
CA ASP A 22 -10.93 30.42 1.88
C ASP A 22 -10.99 29.41 0.72
N LEU A 23 -11.51 29.88 -0.41
CA LEU A 23 -11.67 29.05 -1.61
C LEU A 23 -10.33 28.56 -2.19
N LYS A 24 -9.21 29.27 -1.95
CA LYS A 24 -7.88 28.82 -2.41
C LYS A 24 -7.40 27.64 -1.57
N VAL A 25 -7.54 27.74 -0.25
CA VAL A 25 -7.18 26.66 0.67
C VAL A 25 -8.07 25.45 0.44
N LEU A 26 -9.39 25.66 0.28
CA LEU A 26 -10.32 24.58 0.00
C LEU A 26 -9.96 23.85 -1.30
N LYS A 27 -9.64 24.58 -2.38
CA LYS A 27 -9.20 23.97 -3.64
C LYS A 27 -7.92 23.16 -3.51
N SER A 28 -6.93 23.65 -2.76
CA SER A 28 -5.71 22.90 -2.46
C SER A 28 -6.01 21.59 -1.75
N LYS A 29 -6.91 21.63 -0.74
CA LYS A 29 -7.30 20.43 0.01
C LYS A 29 -8.09 19.42 -0.80
N ILE A 30 -8.95 19.89 -1.71
CA ILE A 30 -9.63 19.00 -2.67
C ILE A 30 -8.58 18.30 -3.55
N SER A 31 -7.60 19.03 -4.07
CA SER A 31 -6.57 18.45 -4.95
C SER A 31 -5.68 17.43 -4.20
N GLU A 32 -5.32 17.72 -2.93
CA GLU A 32 -4.61 16.78 -2.07
C GLU A 32 -5.43 15.50 -1.81
N MET A 33 -6.73 15.64 -1.59
CA MET A 33 -7.65 14.52 -1.36
C MET A 33 -7.80 13.65 -2.61
N GLU A 34 -7.98 14.26 -3.79
CA GLU A 34 -8.05 13.54 -5.07
C GLU A 34 -6.75 12.75 -5.33
N HIS A 35 -5.59 13.36 -5.07
CA HIS A 35 -4.31 12.66 -5.20
C HIS A 35 -4.19 11.49 -4.21
N TYR A 36 -4.63 11.69 -2.96
CA TYR A 36 -4.66 10.63 -1.96
C TYR A 36 -5.54 9.46 -2.41
N GLU A 37 -6.76 9.74 -2.88
CA GLU A 37 -7.71 8.74 -3.35
C GLU A 37 -7.14 7.93 -4.53
N GLN A 38 -6.49 8.59 -5.49
CA GLN A 38 -5.84 7.90 -6.60
C GLN A 38 -4.77 6.92 -6.11
N ARG A 39 -3.86 7.38 -5.24
CA ARG A 39 -2.79 6.52 -4.68
C ARG A 39 -3.35 5.38 -3.84
N PHE A 40 -4.42 5.64 -3.10
CA PHE A 40 -5.09 4.63 -2.30
C PHE A 40 -5.71 3.55 -3.20
N MET A 41 -6.39 3.94 -4.28
CA MET A 41 -6.93 2.99 -5.26
C MET A 41 -5.83 2.14 -5.92
N GLU A 42 -4.70 2.75 -6.29
CA GLU A 42 -3.54 2.01 -6.81
C GLU A 42 -3.02 0.98 -5.80
N GLN A 43 -2.87 1.36 -4.53
CA GLN A 43 -2.43 0.43 -3.49
C GLN A 43 -3.47 -0.65 -3.18
N MET A 44 -4.77 -0.38 -3.31
CA MET A 44 -5.81 -1.40 -3.21
C MET A 44 -5.70 -2.46 -4.33
N GLN A 45 -5.34 -2.05 -5.55
CA GLN A 45 -5.06 -3.02 -6.62
C GLN A 45 -3.79 -3.84 -6.33
N ARG A 46 -2.74 -3.20 -5.82
CA ARG A 46 -1.52 -3.90 -5.38
C ARG A 46 -1.83 -4.90 -4.26
N LEU A 47 -2.62 -4.50 -3.26
CA LEU A 47 -3.07 -5.35 -2.17
C LEU A 47 -3.78 -6.60 -2.70
N LYS A 48 -4.73 -6.43 -3.64
CA LYS A 48 -5.45 -7.55 -4.25
C LYS A 48 -4.48 -8.55 -4.88
N TRP A 49 -3.57 -8.07 -5.72
CA TRP A 49 -2.56 -8.90 -6.37
C TRP A 49 -1.65 -9.60 -5.34
N MET A 50 -1.22 -8.90 -4.30
CA MET A 50 -0.38 -9.48 -3.24
C MET A 50 -1.09 -10.59 -2.47
N LEU A 51 -2.40 -10.45 -2.22
CA LEU A 51 -3.17 -11.49 -1.55
C LEU A 51 -3.31 -12.74 -2.43
N GLU A 52 -3.57 -12.59 -3.72
CA GLU A 52 -3.63 -13.69 -4.69
C GLU A 52 -2.33 -14.49 -4.71
N HIS A 53 -1.20 -13.80 -4.58
CA HIS A 53 0.14 -14.40 -4.56
C HIS A 53 0.65 -14.71 -3.14
N LYS A 54 -0.26 -14.82 -2.16
CA LYS A 54 0.00 -15.29 -0.79
C LYS A 54 1.07 -14.47 -0.06
N ALA A 55 1.07 -13.14 -0.22
CA ALA A 55 1.92 -12.25 0.55
C ALA A 55 1.58 -12.29 2.05
N SER A 56 2.60 -12.04 2.88
CA SER A 56 2.42 -11.86 4.32
C SER A 56 1.84 -10.46 4.62
N ASN A 57 1.11 -10.33 5.73
CA ASN A 57 0.59 -9.02 6.14
C ASN A 57 1.73 -8.01 6.38
N LEU A 58 2.87 -8.45 6.91
CA LEU A 58 4.05 -7.58 7.09
C LEU A 58 4.54 -7.02 5.76
N MET A 59 4.66 -7.88 4.73
CA MET A 59 5.08 -7.46 3.40
C MET A 59 4.09 -6.47 2.79
N ILE A 60 2.79 -6.73 2.93
CA ILE A 60 1.73 -5.83 2.44
C ILE A 60 1.85 -4.45 3.09
N MET A 61 1.98 -4.39 4.43
CA MET A 61 2.12 -3.12 5.15
C MET A 61 3.38 -2.34 4.73
N ASN A 62 4.47 -3.04 4.41
CA ASN A 62 5.71 -2.43 3.96
C ASN A 62 5.63 -1.87 2.53
N LEU A 63 4.87 -2.51 1.64
CA LEU A 63 4.76 -2.10 0.22
C LEU A 63 3.56 -1.18 -0.05
N CYS A 64 2.54 -1.21 0.81
CA CYS A 64 1.30 -0.44 0.65
C CYS A 64 1.07 0.43 1.89
N SER A 65 1.77 1.56 1.96
CA SER A 65 1.80 2.44 3.14
C SER A 65 0.47 3.10 3.51
N LEU A 66 -0.48 3.18 2.57
CA LEU A 66 -1.82 3.75 2.79
C LEU A 66 -2.83 2.67 3.21
N ILE A 67 -2.44 1.40 3.16
CA ILE A 67 -3.31 0.27 3.48
C ILE A 67 -3.18 -0.07 4.97
N SER A 68 -4.31 -0.08 5.63
CA SER A 68 -4.50 -0.47 7.02
C SER A 68 -4.70 -1.98 7.17
N THR A 69 -4.46 -2.49 8.38
CA THR A 69 -4.73 -3.89 8.72
C THR A 69 -6.23 -4.25 8.60
N ALA A 70 -7.12 -3.27 8.78
CA ALA A 70 -8.55 -3.45 8.59
C ALA A 70 -8.91 -3.72 7.13
N GLU A 71 -8.30 -2.99 6.19
CA GLU A 71 -8.50 -3.19 4.75
C GLU A 71 -7.95 -4.54 4.29
N ILE A 72 -6.77 -4.94 4.78
CA ILE A 72 -6.21 -6.28 4.53
C ILE A 72 -7.18 -7.36 4.99
N LYS A 73 -7.71 -7.23 6.22
CA LYS A 73 -8.64 -8.21 6.78
C LYS A 73 -9.94 -8.26 5.98
N LYS A 74 -10.50 -7.10 5.62
CA LYS A 74 -11.72 -6.97 4.82
C LYS A 74 -11.54 -7.67 3.47
N LEU A 75 -10.49 -7.32 2.72
CA LEU A 75 -10.29 -7.86 1.39
C LEU A 75 -9.98 -9.38 1.41
N ARG A 76 -9.26 -9.87 2.42
CA ARG A 76 -9.08 -11.32 2.62
C ARG A 76 -10.39 -12.07 2.79
N ILE A 77 -11.35 -11.50 3.53
CA ILE A 77 -12.68 -12.09 3.70
C ILE A 77 -13.44 -12.07 2.37
N GLU A 78 -13.43 -10.93 1.66
CA GLU A 78 -14.10 -10.78 0.35
C GLU A 78 -13.56 -11.74 -0.71
N MET A 79 -12.25 -11.97 -0.72
CA MET A 79 -11.58 -12.88 -1.65
C MET A 79 -11.55 -14.34 -1.18
N ASN A 80 -12.03 -14.64 0.02
CA ASN A 80 -11.91 -15.95 0.66
C ASN A 80 -10.46 -16.48 0.74
N ILE A 81 -9.50 -15.58 1.02
CA ILE A 81 -8.06 -15.91 1.14
C ILE A 81 -7.66 -15.87 2.61
N PRO A 82 -7.57 -17.03 3.30
CA PRO A 82 -7.18 -17.07 4.70
C PRO A 82 -5.73 -16.61 4.90
N VAL A 83 -5.44 -16.14 6.11
CA VAL A 83 -4.05 -15.89 6.52
C VAL A 83 -3.33 -17.22 6.63
N VAL A 84 -2.20 -17.37 5.95
CA VAL A 84 -1.34 -18.55 6.08
C VAL A 84 -0.80 -18.61 7.51
N LYS A 85 -1.13 -19.68 8.22
CA LYS A 85 -0.64 -19.95 9.58
C LYS A 85 0.51 -20.95 9.52
N GLY A 86 1.52 -20.74 10.36
CA GLY A 86 2.67 -21.64 10.48
C GLY A 86 3.95 -21.08 9.88
N ARG A 87 5.00 -21.91 9.87
CA ARG A 87 6.32 -21.53 9.33
C ARG A 87 6.28 -21.56 7.81
N ILE A 88 6.88 -20.55 7.19
CA ILE A 88 7.13 -20.53 5.75
C ILE A 88 8.16 -21.61 5.44
N VAL A 89 7.81 -22.58 4.60
CA VAL A 89 8.74 -23.62 4.15
C VAL A 89 9.70 -23.02 3.14
N MET A 90 10.99 -23.03 3.48
CA MET A 90 12.03 -22.52 2.62
C MET A 90 12.24 -23.42 1.40
N PRO A 91 12.36 -22.83 0.20
CA PRO A 91 12.78 -23.57 -0.99
C PRO A 91 14.19 -24.16 -0.84
N SER A 92 14.53 -25.09 -1.73
CA SER A 92 15.87 -25.69 -1.79
C SER A 92 16.97 -24.65 -2.03
N ILE A 93 18.21 -25.01 -1.71
CA ILE A 93 19.37 -24.10 -1.87
C ILE A 93 19.48 -23.60 -3.30
N ASP A 94 19.35 -24.49 -4.29
CA ASP A 94 19.46 -24.14 -5.70
C ASP A 94 18.41 -23.13 -6.13
N VAL A 95 17.16 -23.30 -5.66
CA VAL A 95 16.08 -22.34 -5.93
C VAL A 95 16.42 -20.98 -5.31
N ARG A 96 16.86 -20.95 -4.06
CA ARG A 96 17.20 -19.70 -3.36
C ARG A 96 18.28 -18.92 -4.10
N VAL A 97 19.33 -19.58 -4.59
CA VAL A 97 20.39 -18.93 -5.37
C VAL A 97 19.84 -18.34 -6.68
N ARG A 98 18.96 -19.06 -7.39
CA ARG A 98 18.33 -18.55 -8.60
C ARG A 98 17.43 -17.33 -8.32
N VAL A 99 16.65 -17.38 -7.25
CA VAL A 99 15.80 -16.25 -6.79
C VAL A 99 16.64 -15.01 -6.49
N LEU A 100 17.74 -15.16 -5.74
CA LEU A 100 18.64 -14.03 -5.43
C LEU A 100 19.29 -13.46 -6.70
N LYS A 101 19.68 -14.32 -7.66
CA LYS A 101 20.23 -13.87 -8.95
C LYS A 101 19.19 -13.11 -9.77
N ALA A 102 17.95 -13.59 -9.84
CA ALA A 102 16.86 -12.90 -10.50
C ALA A 102 16.56 -11.55 -9.84
N TRP A 103 16.54 -11.51 -8.50
CA TRP A 103 16.34 -10.29 -7.74
C TRP A 103 17.40 -9.23 -8.04
N SER A 104 18.68 -9.61 -8.09
CA SER A 104 19.78 -8.71 -8.45
C SER A 104 19.67 -8.19 -9.89
N LYS A 105 19.23 -9.00 -10.85
CA LYS A 105 19.01 -8.52 -12.23
C LYS A 105 17.95 -7.42 -12.33
N SER A 106 16.95 -7.46 -11.45
CA SER A 106 15.87 -6.46 -11.38
C SER A 106 16.25 -5.19 -10.62
N GLU A 107 17.49 -5.02 -10.16
CA GLU A 107 17.92 -3.89 -9.32
C GLU A 107 17.73 -2.52 -9.98
N LYS A 108 17.71 -2.46 -11.32
CA LYS A 108 17.45 -1.23 -12.07
C LYS A 108 15.98 -0.75 -12.01
N GLU A 109 15.05 -1.60 -11.61
CA GLU A 109 13.64 -1.24 -11.45
C GLU A 109 13.44 -0.54 -10.10
N PRO A 110 13.07 0.75 -10.06
CA PRO A 110 12.89 1.48 -8.82
C PRO A 110 11.63 1.06 -8.04
N ASP A 111 10.58 0.57 -8.70
CA ASP A 111 9.36 0.16 -8.02
C ASP A 111 9.49 -1.26 -7.46
N LEU A 112 9.62 -1.34 -6.14
CA LEU A 112 9.78 -2.59 -5.42
C LEU A 112 8.61 -3.56 -5.64
N PHE A 113 7.39 -3.05 -5.84
CA PHE A 113 6.24 -3.89 -6.17
C PHE A 113 6.42 -4.57 -7.53
N ILE A 114 6.85 -3.82 -8.55
CA ILE A 114 7.11 -4.35 -9.89
C ILE A 114 8.20 -5.42 -9.84
N ARG A 115 9.27 -5.21 -9.05
CA ARG A 115 10.30 -6.24 -8.84
C ARG A 115 9.75 -7.54 -8.29
N TYR A 116 8.79 -7.47 -7.36
CA TYR A 116 8.12 -8.67 -6.84
C TYR A 116 7.21 -9.33 -7.88
N GLN A 117 6.56 -8.57 -8.76
CA GLN A 117 5.79 -9.13 -9.87
C GLN A 117 6.68 -9.91 -10.84
N LEU A 118 7.78 -9.30 -11.29
CA LEU A 118 8.77 -9.95 -12.16
C LEU A 118 9.31 -11.24 -11.55
N LEU A 119 9.53 -11.24 -10.23
CA LEU A 119 10.03 -12.41 -9.53
C LEU A 119 8.99 -13.53 -9.43
N ILE A 120 7.71 -13.18 -9.21
CA ILE A 120 6.62 -14.16 -9.24
C ILE A 120 6.47 -14.75 -10.64
N ASP A 121 6.58 -13.94 -11.70
CA ASP A 121 6.49 -14.41 -13.08
C ASP A 121 7.59 -15.42 -13.41
N GLU A 122 8.81 -15.24 -12.86
CA GLU A 122 9.92 -16.18 -13.03
C GLU A 122 9.82 -17.42 -12.11
N PHE A 123 9.12 -17.31 -10.98
CA PHE A 123 8.99 -18.35 -9.95
C PHE A 123 7.53 -18.58 -9.52
N PRO A 124 6.61 -18.98 -10.44
CA PRO A 124 5.16 -18.98 -10.19
C PRO A 124 4.70 -20.02 -9.16
N ASP A 125 5.50 -21.05 -8.91
CA ASP A 125 5.20 -22.11 -7.94
C ASP A 125 5.42 -21.67 -6.48
N TYR A 126 6.01 -20.48 -6.26
CA TYR A 126 6.35 -19.97 -4.94
C TYR A 126 5.46 -18.80 -4.54
N SER A 127 5.11 -18.76 -3.26
CA SER A 127 4.40 -17.61 -2.69
C SER A 127 5.30 -16.38 -2.55
N LEU A 128 4.72 -15.18 -2.59
CA LEU A 128 5.43 -13.94 -2.27
C LEU A 128 6.06 -14.00 -0.89
N ALA A 129 5.41 -14.63 0.10
CA ALA A 129 5.99 -14.79 1.42
C ALA A 129 7.28 -15.61 1.42
N GLN A 130 7.36 -16.69 0.61
CA GLN A 130 8.59 -17.47 0.44
C GLN A 130 9.68 -16.65 -0.25
N LEU A 131 9.36 -16.01 -1.38
CA LEU A 131 10.31 -15.22 -2.15
C LEU A 131 10.86 -14.03 -1.34
N HIS A 132 9.97 -13.29 -0.67
CA HIS A 132 10.34 -12.19 0.22
C HIS A 132 11.22 -12.68 1.38
N SER A 133 10.95 -13.86 1.93
CA SER A 133 11.79 -14.42 2.98
C SER A 133 13.19 -14.79 2.50
N ILE A 134 13.36 -15.21 1.24
CA ILE A 134 14.68 -15.49 0.65
C ILE A 134 15.47 -14.20 0.48
N ILE A 135 14.84 -13.16 -0.06
CA ILE A 135 15.46 -11.86 -0.33
C ILE A 135 15.91 -11.18 0.96
N ASN A 136 15.18 -11.37 2.06
CA ASN A 136 15.51 -10.77 3.36
C ASN A 136 16.27 -11.74 4.29
N ASP A 137 16.66 -12.93 3.81
CA ASP A 137 17.44 -13.86 4.62
C ASP A 137 18.89 -13.38 4.71
N VAL A 138 19.21 -12.71 5.82
CA VAL A 138 20.53 -12.13 6.14
C VAL A 138 21.64 -13.19 6.12
N LYS A 139 21.32 -14.49 6.19
CA LYS A 139 22.31 -15.57 6.17
C LYS A 139 23.00 -15.78 4.82
N PHE A 140 22.47 -15.24 3.73
CA PHE A 140 23.08 -15.34 2.39
C PHE A 140 23.81 -14.06 1.96
N PHE A 141 23.61 -12.97 2.70
CA PHE A 141 24.35 -11.72 2.54
C PHE A 141 25.40 -11.68 3.62
N GLY A 142 26.56 -12.30 3.37
CA GLY A 142 27.67 -12.32 4.31
C GLY A 142 27.97 -10.91 4.83
N VAL A 143 27.99 -10.78 6.15
CA VAL A 143 28.81 -9.77 6.83
C VAL A 143 30.19 -10.37 7.01
#